data_AF-A0AA36DX36-F1
#
_entry.id   AF-A0AA36DX36-F1
#
_cell.length_a   1.000
_cell.length_b   1.000
_cell.length_c   1.000
_cell.angle_alpha   90.00
_cell.angle_beta   90.00
_cell.angle_gamma   90.00
#
_symmetry.space_group_name_H-M   'P 1'
#
loop_
_entity.id
_entity.type
_entity.pdbx_description
1 polymer ?
#
loop_
_entity_poly.entity_id
_entity_poly.type
_entity_poly.pdbx_seq_one_letter_code
_entity_poly.pdbx_strand_id
1 'polypeptide(L)'
;MRFTSQCFHWNPIHRRVFPGNLQQVVAEREYPALDVLICMADPTKEPPVGVVNTALSVLAYDYPTDKLSVYISDDGGSEVTLNAFMEGAKFAKHWIPYCKKHNIVDRSPEVYFESDPVWFPETNEIKVLYERMKSRVEKVVKSGGVCLDEVKESEIRDAFNKWTPNFSRRHRLTIIQNF
;
A
#
# COMPACT_ATOMS: atom_id res chain seq x y z
N MET A 1 -30.01 -20.65 -23.46
CA MET A 1 -29.58 -19.36 -22.87
C MET A 1 -28.19 -18.94 -23.40
N ARG A 2 -28.01 -18.83 -24.73
CA ARG A 2 -26.74 -18.42 -25.39
C ARG A 2 -26.92 -17.39 -26.52
N PHE A 3 -28.16 -17.13 -26.95
CA PHE A 3 -28.42 -16.28 -28.11
C PHE A 3 -28.23 -14.78 -27.81
N THR A 4 -28.51 -14.35 -26.58
CA THR A 4 -28.45 -12.94 -26.19
C THR A 4 -27.04 -12.44 -25.85
N SER A 5 -26.06 -13.33 -25.61
CA SER A 5 -24.67 -12.95 -25.32
C SER A 5 -23.80 -12.82 -26.58
N GLN A 6 -24.30 -13.27 -27.74
CA GLN A 6 -23.53 -13.27 -29.00
C GLN A 6 -23.27 -11.87 -29.52
N CYS A 7 -24.17 -10.90 -29.27
CA CYS A 7 -24.02 -9.52 -29.73
C CYS A 7 -22.81 -8.80 -29.13
N PHE A 8 -22.39 -9.14 -27.91
CA PHE A 8 -21.20 -8.55 -27.26
C PHE A 8 -19.87 -8.98 -27.91
N HIS A 9 -19.88 -10.04 -28.72
CA HIS A 9 -18.68 -10.60 -29.36
C HIS A 9 -18.59 -10.22 -30.85
N TRP A 10 -19.57 -9.49 -31.38
CA TRP A 10 -19.66 -9.21 -32.82
C TRP A 10 -18.59 -8.21 -33.31
N ASN A 11 -18.12 -7.31 -32.45
CA ASN A 11 -17.13 -6.30 -32.81
C ASN A 11 -16.12 -6.07 -31.67
N PRO A 12 -15.16 -6.99 -31.47
CA PRO A 12 -14.13 -6.82 -30.46
C PRO A 12 -13.25 -5.60 -30.80
N ILE A 13 -13.14 -4.67 -29.85
CA ILE A 13 -12.28 -3.49 -29.98
C ILE A 13 -10.93 -3.77 -29.33
N HIS A 14 -9.85 -3.67 -30.11
CA HIS A 14 -8.49 -3.72 -29.60
C HIS A 14 -7.93 -2.30 -29.42
N ARG A 15 -7.33 -2.03 -28.26
CA ARG A 15 -6.68 -0.76 -27.95
C ARG A 15 -5.19 -0.99 -27.71
N ARG A 16 -4.36 -0.05 -28.17
CA ARG A 16 -2.92 0.00 -27.88
C ARG A 16 -2.59 1.37 -27.31
N VAL A 17 -1.81 1.40 -26.24
CA VAL A 17 -1.36 2.63 -25.58
C VAL A 17 0.10 2.90 -25.94
N PHE A 18 0.46 4.19 -26.00
CA PHE A 18 1.83 4.65 -26.31
C PHE A 18 2.30 5.67 -25.25
N PRO A 19 2.63 5.24 -24.02
CA PRO A 19 2.96 6.15 -22.91
C PRO A 19 4.14 7.08 -23.21
N GLY A 20 5.12 6.64 -24.01
CA GLY A 20 6.28 7.46 -24.39
C GLY A 20 5.92 8.72 -25.19
N ASN A 21 4.73 8.78 -25.78
CA ASN A 21 4.26 9.99 -26.47
C ASN A 21 3.70 11.03 -25.49
N LEU A 22 3.33 10.63 -24.26
CA LEU A 22 2.66 11.51 -23.30
C LEU A 22 3.51 12.74 -22.96
N GLN A 23 4.81 12.53 -22.69
CA GLN A 23 5.76 13.59 -22.38
C GLN A 23 5.99 14.57 -23.55
N GLN A 24 5.65 14.18 -24.79
CA GLN A 24 5.76 15.04 -25.97
C GLN A 24 4.55 15.96 -26.13
N VAL A 25 3.40 15.59 -25.57
CA VAL A 25 2.12 16.30 -25.76
C VAL A 25 1.65 17.04 -24.52
N VAL A 26 2.07 16.62 -23.33
CA VAL A 26 1.66 17.20 -22.05
C VAL A 26 2.87 17.19 -21.10
N ALA A 27 3.17 18.34 -20.49
CA ALA A 27 4.20 18.42 -19.46
C ALA A 27 3.73 17.72 -18.17
N GLU A 28 4.63 17.09 -17.40
CA GLU A 28 4.30 16.42 -16.12
C GLU A 28 3.53 17.34 -15.15
N ARG A 29 3.87 18.63 -15.11
CA ARG A 29 3.17 19.64 -14.30
C ARG A 29 1.70 19.83 -14.69
N GLU A 30 1.28 19.36 -15.84
CA GLU A 30 -0.10 19.41 -16.34
C GLU A 30 -0.84 18.07 -16.19
N TYR A 31 -0.17 17.02 -15.69
CA TYR A 31 -0.83 15.78 -15.35
C TYR A 31 -1.95 16.01 -14.31
N PRO A 32 -3.08 15.28 -14.38
CA PRO A 32 -4.14 15.41 -13.38
C PRO A 32 -3.67 14.94 -11.99
N ALA A 33 -4.35 15.36 -10.93
CA ALA A 33 -4.21 14.69 -9.65
C ALA A 33 -4.87 13.30 -9.72
N LEU A 34 -4.26 12.32 -9.08
CA LEU A 34 -4.71 10.93 -9.01
C LEU A 34 -4.88 10.52 -7.55
N ASP A 35 -6.12 10.18 -7.19
CA ASP A 35 -6.45 9.59 -5.91
C ASP A 35 -6.66 8.08 -6.07
N VAL A 36 -5.92 7.29 -5.30
CA VAL A 36 -6.05 5.83 -5.28
C VAL A 36 -6.68 5.41 -3.95
N LEU A 37 -7.81 4.71 -4.02
CA LEU A 37 -8.50 4.18 -2.85
C LEU A 37 -8.23 2.67 -2.72
N ILE A 38 -7.69 2.26 -1.58
CA ILE A 38 -7.48 0.87 -1.21
C ILE A 38 -8.46 0.53 -0.08
N CYS A 39 -9.36 -0.41 -0.32
CA CYS A 39 -10.35 -0.84 0.68
C CYS A 39 -9.94 -2.18 1.28
N MET A 40 -10.01 -2.27 2.61
CA MET A 40 -9.85 -3.49 3.39
C MET A 40 -11.11 -3.74 4.20
N ALA A 41 -11.61 -4.97 4.16
CA ALA A 41 -12.81 -5.38 4.90
C ALA A 41 -12.47 -6.04 6.25
N ASP A 42 -11.49 -6.94 6.28
CA ASP A 42 -11.15 -7.69 7.49
C ASP A 42 -9.67 -8.15 7.47
N PRO A 43 -8.85 -7.75 8.46
CA PRO A 43 -7.44 -8.11 8.52
C PRO A 43 -7.17 -9.62 8.69
N THR A 44 -8.16 -10.41 9.08
CA THR A 44 -8.04 -11.88 9.15
C THR A 44 -8.19 -12.55 7.79
N LYS A 45 -9.02 -11.96 6.90
CA LYS A 45 -9.25 -12.46 5.54
C LYS A 45 -8.27 -11.84 4.54
N GLU A 46 -7.87 -10.59 4.80
CA GLU A 46 -6.98 -9.78 3.99
C GLU A 46 -5.77 -9.40 4.85
N PRO A 47 -4.69 -10.21 4.86
CA PRO A 47 -3.54 -9.97 5.73
C PRO A 47 -2.99 -8.54 5.56
N PRO A 48 -2.80 -7.77 6.64
CA PRO A 48 -2.35 -6.38 6.54
C PRO A 48 -1.05 -6.17 5.78
N VAL A 49 -0.11 -7.14 5.83
CA VAL A 49 1.14 -7.10 5.05
C VAL A 49 0.87 -6.99 3.55
N GLY A 50 -0.10 -7.75 3.01
CA GLY A 50 -0.42 -7.72 1.58
C GLY A 50 -1.00 -6.37 1.15
N VAL A 51 -1.81 -5.74 2.01
CA VAL A 51 -2.37 -4.42 1.74
C VAL A 51 -1.30 -3.33 1.86
N VAL A 52 -0.36 -3.45 2.80
CA VAL A 52 0.83 -2.58 2.88
C VAL A 52 1.68 -2.71 1.62
N ASN A 53 1.93 -3.93 1.12
CA ASN A 53 2.66 -4.16 -0.14
C ASN A 53 1.96 -3.49 -1.33
N THR A 54 0.63 -3.54 -1.36
CA THR A 54 -0.19 -2.86 -2.39
C THR A 54 -0.02 -1.35 -2.31
N ALA A 55 -0.14 -0.76 -1.11
CA ALA A 55 0.03 0.68 -0.91
C ALA A 55 1.45 1.15 -1.28
N LEU A 56 2.47 0.41 -0.86
CA LEU A 56 3.87 0.69 -1.21
C LEU A 56 4.11 0.63 -2.72
N SER A 57 3.47 -0.32 -3.41
CA SER A 57 3.53 -0.43 -4.86
C SER A 57 2.97 0.80 -5.55
N VAL A 58 1.78 1.26 -5.12
CA VAL A 58 1.15 2.48 -5.65
C VAL A 58 2.00 3.71 -5.38
N LEU A 59 2.47 3.90 -4.14
CA LEU A 59 3.31 5.06 -3.78
C LEU A 59 4.63 5.13 -4.57
N ALA A 60 5.12 4.00 -5.07
CA ALA A 60 6.32 3.91 -5.91
C ALA A 60 6.05 4.09 -7.42
N TYR A 61 4.81 4.40 -7.83
CA TYR A 61 4.48 4.67 -9.23
C TYR A 61 5.35 5.79 -9.81
N ASP A 62 5.58 5.70 -11.11
CA ASP A 62 6.26 6.74 -11.89
C ASP A 62 5.27 7.87 -12.18
N TYR A 63 4.95 8.64 -11.14
CA TYR A 63 4.03 9.78 -11.18
C TYR A 63 4.53 10.90 -10.25
N PRO A 64 4.22 12.18 -10.56
CA PRO A 64 4.56 13.29 -9.68
C PRO A 64 4.00 13.09 -8.27
N THR A 65 4.87 13.21 -7.26
CA THR A 65 4.53 12.93 -5.86
C THR A 65 3.52 13.90 -5.27
N ASP A 66 3.48 15.13 -5.79
CA ASP A 66 2.52 16.16 -5.44
C ASP A 66 1.12 15.90 -6.03
N LYS A 67 0.98 14.89 -6.89
CA LYS A 67 -0.25 14.56 -7.61
C LYS A 67 -0.80 13.18 -7.33
N LEU A 68 -0.04 12.32 -6.65
CA LEU A 68 -0.50 10.99 -6.29
C LEU A 68 -0.86 10.98 -4.80
N SER A 69 -2.13 10.72 -4.50
CA SER A 69 -2.60 10.51 -3.13
C SER A 69 -3.15 9.09 -2.98
N VAL A 70 -2.82 8.44 -1.87
CA VAL A 70 -3.28 7.07 -1.57
C VAL A 70 -4.10 7.11 -0.29
N TYR A 71 -5.34 6.64 -0.37
CA TYR A 71 -6.28 6.56 0.73
C TYR A 71 -6.54 5.10 1.05
N ILE A 72 -6.53 4.77 2.34
CA ILE A 72 -6.84 3.44 2.82
C ILE A 72 -8.12 3.49 3.65
N SER A 73 -9.11 2.73 3.25
CA SER A 73 -10.37 2.56 3.98
C SER A 73 -10.40 1.19 4.62
N ASP A 74 -10.39 1.13 5.96
CA ASP A 74 -10.51 -0.11 6.74
C ASP A 74 -11.89 -0.19 7.42
N ASP A 75 -12.78 -0.98 6.81
CA ASP A 75 -14.12 -1.24 7.33
C ASP A 75 -14.07 -2.08 8.62
N GLY A 76 -13.01 -2.86 8.81
CA GLY A 76 -12.76 -3.67 10.01
C GLY A 76 -12.32 -2.84 11.21
N GLY A 77 -11.69 -1.69 10.98
CA GLY A 77 -11.28 -0.75 12.05
C GLY A 77 -10.26 -1.31 13.00
N SER A 78 -9.31 -2.06 12.48
CA SER A 78 -8.38 -2.81 13.31
C SER A 78 -7.16 -1.97 13.65
N GLU A 79 -6.80 -1.94 14.94
CA GLU A 79 -5.52 -1.39 15.39
C GLU A 79 -4.33 -2.12 14.75
N VAL A 80 -4.50 -3.40 14.42
CA VAL A 80 -3.46 -4.19 13.72
C VAL A 80 -3.22 -3.65 12.32
N THR A 81 -4.28 -3.22 11.62
CA THR A 81 -4.17 -2.58 10.30
C THR A 81 -3.44 -1.24 10.44
N LEU A 82 -3.82 -0.42 11.42
CA LEU A 82 -3.13 0.85 11.68
C LEU A 82 -1.63 0.65 11.93
N ASN A 83 -1.29 -0.31 12.80
CA ASN A 83 0.10 -0.66 13.09
C ASN A 83 0.86 -1.13 11.84
N ALA A 84 0.22 -1.94 11.00
CA ALA A 84 0.81 -2.39 9.75
C ALA A 84 1.18 -1.21 8.83
N PHE A 85 0.28 -0.22 8.69
CA PHE A 85 0.54 0.97 7.89
C PHE A 85 1.58 1.90 8.51
N MET A 86 1.71 1.95 9.84
CA MET A 86 2.80 2.68 10.50
C MET A 86 4.17 2.07 10.21
N GLU A 87 4.31 0.75 10.33
CA GLU A 87 5.55 0.07 9.97
C GLU A 87 5.82 0.15 8.46
N GLY A 88 4.77 0.07 7.64
CA GLY A 88 4.83 0.32 6.20
C GLY A 88 5.33 1.71 5.85
N ALA A 89 4.83 2.76 6.52
CA ALA A 89 5.26 4.14 6.31
C ALA A 89 6.73 4.37 6.68
N LYS A 90 7.24 3.69 7.73
CA LYS A 90 8.67 3.70 8.06
C LYS A 90 9.50 3.08 6.95
N PHE A 91 9.07 1.94 6.42
CA PHE A 91 9.77 1.27 5.32
C PHE A 91 9.65 2.03 3.99
N ALA A 92 8.53 2.72 3.74
CA ALA A 92 8.28 3.50 2.52
C ALA A 92 9.38 4.55 2.26
N LYS A 93 9.94 5.14 3.33
CA LYS A 93 11.06 6.10 3.27
C LYS A 93 12.32 5.53 2.60
N HIS A 94 12.48 4.21 2.60
CA HIS A 94 13.60 3.50 1.96
C HIS A 94 13.18 2.87 0.63
N TRP A 95 11.99 2.28 0.59
CA TRP A 95 11.48 1.57 -0.59
C TRP A 95 11.22 2.50 -1.78
N ILE A 96 10.50 3.61 -1.57
CA ILE A 96 10.08 4.49 -2.67
C ILE A 96 11.29 5.11 -3.39
N PRO A 97 12.31 5.67 -2.69
CA PRO A 97 13.51 6.17 -3.35
C PRO A 97 14.29 5.07 -4.09
N TYR A 98 14.37 3.85 -3.51
CA TYR A 98 15.01 2.72 -4.16
C TYR A 98 14.31 2.35 -5.48
N CYS A 99 12.98 2.23 -5.46
CA CYS A 99 12.19 1.95 -6.67
C CYS A 99 12.42 2.99 -7.77
N LYS A 100 12.40 4.27 -7.41
CA LYS A 100 12.57 5.38 -8.36
C LYS A 100 13.99 5.44 -8.90
N LYS A 101 15.01 5.31 -8.04
CA LYS A 101 16.43 5.34 -8.42
C LYS A 101 16.77 4.23 -9.43
N HIS A 102 16.19 3.06 -9.26
CA HIS A 102 16.52 1.87 -10.03
C HIS A 102 15.48 1.49 -11.09
N ASN A 103 14.46 2.33 -11.29
CA ASN A 103 13.35 2.08 -12.22
C ASN A 103 12.72 0.68 -12.04
N ILE A 104 12.49 0.30 -10.78
CA ILE A 104 11.95 -1.02 -10.44
C ILE A 104 10.54 -1.16 -11.04
N VAL A 105 10.33 -2.23 -11.81
CA VAL A 105 9.05 -2.51 -12.47
C VAL A 105 8.06 -3.11 -11.48
N ASP A 106 8.47 -4.15 -10.77
CA ASP A 106 7.67 -4.81 -9.73
C ASP A 106 7.79 -4.04 -8.41
N ARG A 107 6.87 -3.10 -8.20
CA ARG A 107 6.93 -2.16 -7.08
C ARG A 107 6.32 -2.70 -5.78
N SER A 108 5.69 -3.87 -5.82
CA SER A 108 5.34 -4.61 -4.60
C SER A 108 6.61 -5.23 -4.02
N PRO A 109 7.04 -4.87 -2.80
CA PRO A 109 8.25 -5.43 -2.21
C PRO A 109 8.23 -6.96 -2.13
N GLU A 110 7.07 -7.54 -1.80
CA GLU A 110 6.88 -8.98 -1.73
C GLU A 110 7.15 -9.65 -3.08
N VAL A 111 6.50 -9.17 -4.14
CA VAL A 111 6.68 -9.69 -5.49
C VAL A 111 8.12 -9.51 -5.97
N TYR A 112 8.72 -8.36 -5.68
CA TYR A 112 10.10 -8.06 -6.06
C TYR A 112 11.11 -9.00 -5.40
N PHE A 113 10.99 -9.22 -4.09
CA PHE A 113 11.94 -10.05 -3.33
C PHE A 113 11.67 -11.55 -3.40
N GLU A 114 10.47 -11.98 -3.79
CA GLU A 114 10.14 -13.37 -4.12
C GLU A 114 10.58 -13.78 -5.53
N SER A 115 10.76 -12.80 -6.42
CA SER A 115 11.29 -13.02 -7.77
C SER A 115 12.83 -13.15 -7.77
N ASP A 116 13.44 -13.12 -8.95
CA ASP A 116 14.90 -12.97 -9.12
C ASP A 116 15.22 -11.48 -9.39
N PRO A 117 15.37 -10.63 -8.36
CA PRO A 117 15.50 -9.19 -8.53
C PRO A 117 16.85 -8.81 -9.14
N VAL A 118 16.85 -7.70 -9.89
CA VAL A 118 18.09 -7.07 -10.33
C VAL A 118 18.86 -6.58 -9.12
N TRP A 119 20.10 -7.04 -8.97
CA TRP A 119 20.88 -6.81 -7.76
C TRP A 119 21.70 -5.52 -7.81
N PHE A 120 21.23 -4.50 -7.09
CA PHE A 120 21.97 -3.26 -6.81
C PHE A 120 22.71 -3.33 -5.47
N PRO A 121 23.77 -2.53 -5.24
CA PRO A 121 24.57 -2.57 -4.00
C PRO A 121 23.73 -2.48 -2.71
N GLU A 122 22.68 -1.65 -2.71
CA GLU A 122 21.81 -1.39 -1.57
C GLU A 122 20.67 -2.43 -1.40
N THR A 123 20.48 -3.33 -2.37
CA THR A 123 19.35 -4.29 -2.41
C THR A 123 19.27 -5.16 -1.16
N ASN A 124 20.41 -5.60 -0.64
CA ASN A 124 20.48 -6.37 0.60
C ASN A 124 19.94 -5.60 1.79
N GLU A 125 20.30 -4.32 1.92
CA GLU A 125 19.84 -3.47 3.01
C GLU A 125 18.33 -3.27 2.92
N ILE A 126 17.81 -2.99 1.71
CA ILE A 126 16.38 -2.84 1.47
C ILE A 126 15.63 -4.14 1.80
N LYS A 127 16.17 -5.31 1.40
CA LYS A 127 15.58 -6.61 1.74
C LYS A 127 15.52 -6.83 3.25
N VAL A 128 16.60 -6.53 3.97
CA VAL A 128 16.62 -6.63 5.45
C VAL A 128 15.58 -5.71 6.10
N LEU A 129 15.42 -4.48 5.58
CA LEU A 129 14.40 -3.55 6.07
C LEU A 129 12.97 -4.04 5.78
N TYR A 130 12.74 -4.61 4.59
CA TYR A 130 11.47 -5.22 4.21
C TYR A 130 11.11 -6.39 5.14
N GLU A 131 12.02 -7.35 5.32
CA GLU A 131 11.80 -8.51 6.19
C GLU A 131 11.57 -8.11 7.64
N ARG A 132 12.26 -7.06 8.11
CA ARG A 132 12.04 -6.50 9.44
C ARG A 132 10.62 -5.92 9.57
N MET A 133 10.16 -5.16 8.58
CA MET A 133 8.80 -4.62 8.55
C MET A 133 7.79 -5.77 8.54
N LYS A 134 7.92 -6.73 7.62
CA LYS A 134 7.04 -7.90 7.49
C LYS A 134 6.93 -8.68 8.79
N SER A 135 8.07 -9.00 9.40
CA SER A 135 8.13 -9.73 10.67
C SER A 135 7.43 -9.01 11.83
N ARG A 136 7.59 -7.68 11.93
CA ARG A 136 6.92 -6.88 12.97
C ARG A 136 5.41 -6.86 12.78
N VAL A 137 4.94 -6.68 11.55
CA VAL A 137 3.50 -6.71 11.24
C VAL A 137 2.93 -8.09 11.55
N GLU A 138 3.58 -9.16 11.09
CA GLU A 138 3.13 -10.53 11.36
C GLU A 138 3.13 -10.88 12.86
N LYS A 139 4.09 -10.37 13.65
CA LYS A 139 4.10 -10.54 15.12
C LYS A 139 2.81 -9.98 15.73
N VAL A 140 2.43 -8.76 15.35
CA VAL A 140 1.23 -8.09 15.88
C VAL A 140 -0.06 -8.76 15.41
N VAL A 141 -0.09 -9.22 14.15
CA VAL A 141 -1.22 -10.01 13.63
C VAL A 141 -1.38 -11.30 14.43
N LYS A 142 -0.27 -12.01 14.72
CA LYS A 142 -0.27 -13.26 15.51
C LYS A 142 -0.63 -13.03 16.98
N SER A 143 -0.24 -11.91 17.59
CA SER A 143 -0.65 -11.56 18.95
C SER A 143 -2.10 -11.10 19.07
N GLY A 144 -2.75 -10.78 17.94
CA GLY A 144 -4.15 -10.37 17.89
C GLY A 144 -4.42 -8.93 18.39
N GLY A 145 -3.36 -8.14 18.59
CA GLY A 145 -3.46 -6.78 19.10
C GLY A 145 -2.09 -6.12 19.32
N VAL A 146 -2.10 -4.81 19.48
CA VAL A 146 -0.91 -3.97 19.63
C VAL A 146 -0.56 -3.82 21.11
N CYS A 147 0.66 -4.21 21.50
CA CYS A 147 1.18 -3.94 22.84
C CYS A 147 1.76 -2.51 22.90
N LEU A 148 1.01 -1.56 23.47
CA LEU A 148 1.43 -0.15 23.53
C LEU A 148 2.71 0.08 24.35
N ASP A 149 3.04 -0.83 25.26
CA ASP A 149 4.27 -0.76 26.06
C ASP A 149 5.54 -0.99 25.21
N GLU A 150 5.42 -1.66 24.06
CA GLU A 150 6.53 -1.86 23.11
C GLU A 150 6.72 -0.64 22.17
N VAL A 151 5.75 0.28 22.11
CA VAL A 151 5.77 1.44 21.22
C VAL A 151 6.53 2.60 21.87
N LYS A 152 7.75 2.85 21.37
CA LYS A 152 8.64 3.91 21.89
C LYS A 152 8.27 5.32 21.42
N GLU A 153 7.61 5.44 20.27
CA GLU A 153 7.27 6.73 19.65
C GLU A 153 5.95 7.27 20.22
N SER A 154 5.99 8.42 20.89
CA SER A 154 4.83 9.00 21.57
C SER A 154 3.68 9.33 20.62
N GLU A 155 3.98 9.87 19.43
CA GLU A 155 2.98 10.21 18.42
C GLU A 155 2.24 8.97 17.90
N ILE A 156 2.97 7.87 17.71
CA ILE A 156 2.40 6.58 17.32
C ILE A 156 1.49 6.07 18.43
N ARG A 157 1.93 6.14 19.68
CA ARG A 157 1.13 5.74 20.84
C ARG A 157 -0.16 6.57 20.94
N ASP A 158 -0.07 7.87 20.68
CA ASP A 158 -1.22 8.78 20.73
C ASP A 158 -2.27 8.46 19.65
N ALA A 159 -1.84 7.98 18.48
CA ALA A 159 -2.76 7.52 17.44
C ALA A 159 -3.60 6.29 17.87
N PHE A 160 -3.04 5.42 18.74
CA PHE A 160 -3.76 4.26 19.29
C PHE A 160 -4.72 4.60 20.43
N ASN A 161 -4.62 5.77 21.07
CA ASN A 161 -5.57 6.20 22.12
C ASN A 161 -7.03 6.25 21.62
N LYS A 162 -7.24 6.23 20.30
CA LYS A 162 -8.55 6.15 19.65
C LYS A 162 -9.23 4.78 19.81
N TRP A 163 -8.48 3.71 20.05
CA TRP A 163 -8.98 2.35 20.35
C TRP A 163 -9.18 2.18 21.86
N THR A 164 -10.29 2.72 22.36
CA THR A 164 -10.67 2.57 23.78
C THR A 164 -11.15 1.15 24.11
N PRO A 165 -11.20 0.73 25.38
CA PRO A 165 -11.72 -0.59 25.77
C PRO A 165 -13.16 -0.88 25.32
N ASN A 166 -13.96 0.15 25.06
CA ASN A 166 -15.33 0.04 24.55
C ASN A 166 -15.41 0.04 23.02
N PHE A 167 -14.27 0.10 22.32
CA PHE A 167 -14.22 0.11 20.87
C PHE A 167 -14.75 -1.22 20.32
N SER A 168 -15.74 -1.14 19.43
CA SER A 168 -16.24 -2.33 18.73
C SER A 168 -16.47 -2.00 17.26
N ARG A 169 -16.46 -3.03 16.40
CA ARG A 169 -16.79 -2.86 14.97
C ARG A 169 -18.14 -2.17 14.74
N ARG A 170 -19.11 -2.39 15.64
CA ARG A 170 -20.48 -1.82 15.55
C ARG A 170 -20.61 -0.44 16.18
N HIS A 171 -19.73 -0.09 17.11
CA HIS A 171 -19.74 1.17 17.84
C HIS A 171 -18.33 1.73 17.87
N ARG A 172 -18.02 2.55 16.86
CA ARG A 172 -16.74 3.24 16.68
C ARG A 172 -16.97 4.58 16.01
N LEU A 173 -16.16 5.57 16.39
CA LEU A 173 -16.09 6.84 15.67
C LEU A 173 -15.20 6.67 14.43
N THR A 174 -15.42 7.50 13.42
CA THR A 174 -14.51 7.57 12.27
C THR A 174 -13.14 8.05 12.73
N ILE A 175 -12.10 7.30 12.35
CA ILE A 175 -10.70 7.63 12.64
C ILE A 175 -10.04 8.00 11.32
N ILE A 176 -9.47 9.21 11.26
CA ILE A 176 -8.63 9.66 10.16
C ILE A 176 -7.21 9.78 10.70
N GLN A 177 -6.24 9.27 9.94
CA GLN A 177 -4.82 9.32 10.26
C GLN A 177 -4.03 9.61 8.97
N ASN A 178 -3.13 10.57 9.05
CA ASN A 178 -2.18 10.87 7.98
C ASN A 178 -0.81 10.27 8.36
N PHE A 179 -0.08 9.80 7.35
CA PHE A 179 1.23 9.15 7.47
C PHE A 179 2.27 9.88 6.64
#